data_AF-A0A968VAT7-F1
#
_entry.id   AF-A0A968VAT7-F1
#
_cell.length_a   1.000
_cell.length_b   1.000
_cell.length_c   1.000
_cell.angle_alpha   90.00
_cell.angle_beta   90.00
_cell.angle_gamma   90.00
#
_symmetry.space_group_name_H-M   'P 1'
#
loop_
_entity.id
_entity.type
_entity.pdbx_description
1 polymer ?
#
loop_
_entity_poly.entity_id
_entity_poly.type
_entity_poly.pdbx_seq_one_letter_code
_entity_poly.pdbx_strand_id
1 'polypeptide(L)'
;MFSAAPILEDEKLVGYAYIILAGEAQQNATAIFFESYILRLGWHVFLLTLLGALIIGAIAVWLLTKNLRIIIDTVRRFKEGDYQVRIDDRHKGGFTILADTYNDMANQIVANIKQIKSIDALRQELIANVSHDLRTPLAILQGYIETLLLKKGQISEADQQKYLQIVLSSSEKLGKLVGQLFEYSKLEANQIVPKKEPFLITDLIQDILMKYQILAQDKNIQLELKTEPNIPLVFADVALVEG
;
A
#
# COMPACT_ATOMS: atom_id res chain seq x y z
N MET A 1 -30.87 37.95 -78.29
CA MET A 1 -30.59 38.65 -79.57
C MET A 1 -31.36 37.91 -80.66
N PHE A 2 -32.21 38.59 -81.43
CA PHE A 2 -33.01 37.96 -82.48
C PHE A 2 -32.18 37.91 -83.77
N SER A 3 -32.10 36.75 -84.41
CA SER A 3 -31.50 36.62 -85.75
C SER A 3 -32.59 36.17 -86.72
N ALA A 4 -32.80 36.96 -87.78
CA ALA A 4 -33.80 36.69 -88.81
C ALA A 4 -33.09 36.42 -90.12
N ALA A 5 -33.36 35.27 -90.74
CA ALA A 5 -32.81 34.91 -92.04
C ALA A 5 -33.90 35.03 -93.13
N PRO A 6 -33.64 35.76 -94.23
CA PRO A 6 -34.59 35.83 -95.34
C PRO A 6 -34.67 34.48 -96.07
N ILE A 7 -35.88 34.02 -96.38
CA ILE A 7 -36.12 32.85 -97.23
C ILE A 7 -36.53 33.36 -98.61
N LEU A 8 -35.72 32.99 -99.61
CA LEU A 8 -35.87 33.37 -101.01
C LEU A 8 -36.27 32.13 -101.80
N GLU A 9 -37.32 32.24 -102.63
CA GLU A 9 -37.74 31.22 -103.58
C GLU A 9 -37.83 31.91 -104.96
N ASP A 10 -37.13 31.38 -105.97
CA ASP A 10 -36.93 32.02 -107.29
C ASP A 10 -36.46 33.50 -107.20
N GLU A 11 -35.45 33.76 -106.36
CA GLU A 11 -34.86 35.08 -106.09
C GLU A 11 -35.85 36.15 -105.56
N LYS A 12 -37.10 35.80 -105.27
CA LYS A 12 -38.07 36.68 -104.61
C LYS A 12 -38.16 36.35 -103.14
N LEU A 13 -38.17 37.40 -102.32
CA LEU A 13 -38.29 37.29 -100.87
C LEU A 13 -39.72 36.84 -100.53
N VAL A 14 -39.87 35.60 -100.09
CA VAL A 14 -41.17 35.01 -99.74
C VAL A 14 -41.45 35.10 -98.23
N GLY A 15 -40.40 35.25 -97.40
CA GLY A 15 -40.59 35.51 -95.98
C GLY A 15 -39.30 35.61 -95.16
N TYR A 16 -39.45 35.73 -93.84
CA TYR A 16 -38.34 35.74 -92.88
C TYR A 16 -38.54 34.62 -91.86
N ALA A 17 -37.52 33.79 -91.65
CA ALA A 17 -37.48 32.84 -90.55
C ALA A 17 -36.88 33.52 -89.31
N TYR A 18 -37.64 33.56 -88.22
CA TYR A 18 -37.21 34.10 -86.94
C TYR A 18 -36.85 32.96 -85.99
N ILE A 19 -35.61 32.90 -85.52
CA ILE A 19 -35.17 31.96 -84.50
C ILE A 19 -35.05 32.71 -83.16
N ILE A 20 -35.89 32.34 -82.19
CA ILE A 20 -35.84 32.88 -80.83
C ILE A 20 -34.91 31.99 -80.00
N LEU A 21 -33.69 32.47 -79.73
CA LEU A 21 -32.77 31.88 -78.76
C LEU A 21 -33.28 32.15 -77.34
N ALA A 22 -34.32 31.43 -76.92
CA ALA A 22 -34.85 31.46 -75.55
C ALA A 22 -34.05 30.54 -74.58
N GLY A 23 -33.11 29.73 -75.09
CA GLY A 23 -32.42 28.70 -74.33
C GLY A 23 -31.42 29.20 -73.29
N GLU A 24 -30.61 30.23 -73.61
CA GLU A 24 -29.51 30.68 -72.73
C GLU A 24 -30.00 31.43 -71.48
N ALA A 25 -31.04 32.27 -71.61
CA ALA A 25 -31.61 33.00 -70.48
C ALA A 25 -32.34 32.06 -69.48
N GLN A 26 -32.96 30.99 -69.98
CA GLN A 26 -33.64 30.01 -69.15
C GLN A 26 -32.66 29.09 -68.43
N GLN A 27 -31.59 28.63 -69.09
CA GLN A 27 -30.53 27.80 -68.48
C GLN A 27 -29.78 28.57 -67.38
N ASN A 28 -29.39 29.82 -67.65
CA ASN A 28 -28.69 30.66 -66.67
C ASN A 28 -29.56 31.01 -65.46
N ALA A 29 -30.86 31.28 -65.65
CA ALA A 29 -31.77 31.53 -64.55
C ALA A 29 -31.91 30.30 -63.64
N THR A 30 -32.17 29.11 -64.19
CA THR A 30 -32.21 27.88 -63.38
C THR A 30 -30.89 27.61 -62.67
N ALA A 31 -29.74 27.79 -63.33
CA ALA A 31 -28.42 27.59 -62.72
C ALA A 31 -28.18 28.50 -61.50
N ILE A 32 -28.53 29.79 -61.60
CA ILE A 32 -28.41 30.76 -60.48
C ILE A 32 -29.29 30.37 -59.28
N PHE A 33 -30.50 29.85 -59.53
CA PHE A 33 -31.39 29.37 -58.46
C PHE A 33 -30.89 28.06 -57.82
N PHE A 34 -30.37 27.12 -58.61
CA PHE A 34 -29.80 25.87 -58.08
C PHE A 34 -28.51 26.10 -57.30
N GLU A 35 -27.62 26.98 -57.75
CA GLU A 35 -26.38 27.32 -57.04
C GLU A 35 -26.64 27.96 -55.66
N SER A 36 -27.57 28.93 -55.60
CA SER A 36 -27.94 29.58 -54.34
C SER A 36 -28.63 28.62 -53.36
N TYR A 37 -29.44 27.68 -53.87
CA TYR A 37 -30.08 26.65 -53.04
C TYR A 37 -29.06 25.67 -52.44
N ILE A 38 -28.10 25.18 -53.23
CA ILE A 38 -27.06 24.25 -52.76
C ILE A 38 -26.17 24.92 -51.71
N LEU A 39 -25.75 26.18 -51.92
CA LEU A 39 -24.94 26.91 -50.95
C LEU A 39 -25.67 27.13 -49.62
N ARG A 40 -26.96 27.51 -49.66
CA ARG A 40 -27.78 27.70 -48.45
C ARG A 40 -27.97 26.37 -47.70
N LEU A 41 -28.26 25.28 -48.41
CA LEU A 41 -28.40 23.95 -47.83
C LEU A 41 -27.08 23.49 -47.19
N GLY A 42 -25.96 23.67 -47.89
CA GLY A 42 -24.62 23.33 -47.40
C GLY A 42 -24.28 24.05 -46.11
N TRP A 43 -24.62 25.34 -46.00
CA TRP A 43 -24.42 26.12 -44.77
C TRP A 43 -25.25 25.57 -43.59
N HIS A 44 -26.51 25.19 -43.80
CA HIS A 44 -27.33 24.60 -42.75
C HIS A 44 -26.80 23.25 -42.28
N VAL A 45 -26.40 22.37 -43.21
CA VAL A 45 -25.79 21.08 -42.86
C VAL A 45 -24.48 21.29 -42.09
N PHE A 46 -23.63 22.20 -42.56
CA PHE A 46 -22.40 22.57 -41.87
C PHE A 46 -22.67 23.03 -40.43
N LEU A 47 -23.60 23.97 -40.23
CA LEU A 47 -23.95 24.44 -38.89
C LEU A 47 -24.52 23.34 -37.99
N LEU A 48 -25.36 22.46 -38.53
CA LEU A 48 -25.92 21.34 -37.76
C LEU A 48 -24.84 20.35 -37.33
N THR A 49 -23.91 20.01 -38.23
CA THR A 49 -22.79 19.11 -37.89
C THR A 49 -21.84 19.75 -36.88
N LEU A 50 -21.54 21.04 -37.02
CA LEU A 50 -20.72 21.80 -36.09
C LEU A 50 -21.36 21.85 -34.69
N LEU A 51 -22.67 22.12 -34.63
CA LEU A 51 -23.42 22.18 -33.39
C LEU A 51 -23.51 20.80 -32.72
N GLY A 52 -23.73 19.74 -33.49
CA GLY A 52 -23.71 18.37 -32.99
C GLY A 52 -22.35 17.97 -32.40
N ALA A 53 -21.25 18.28 -33.10
CA ALA A 53 -19.89 18.02 -32.62
C ALA A 53 -19.58 18.79 -31.32
N LEU A 54 -20.00 20.06 -31.22
CA LEU A 54 -19.85 20.86 -30.01
C LEU A 54 -20.62 20.29 -28.83
N ILE A 55 -21.87 19.83 -29.04
CA ILE A 55 -22.68 19.23 -27.98
C ILE A 55 -22.03 17.94 -27.47
N ILE A 56 -21.62 17.04 -28.38
CA ILE A 56 -20.96 15.78 -28.00
C ILE A 56 -19.67 16.07 -27.23
N GLY A 57 -18.85 17.01 -27.70
CA GLY A 57 -17.64 17.44 -27.03
C GLY A 57 -17.90 18.00 -25.63
N ALA A 58 -18.90 18.88 -25.49
CA ALA A 58 -19.28 19.45 -24.20
C ALA A 58 -19.77 18.38 -23.20
N ILE A 59 -20.60 17.42 -23.66
CA ILE A 59 -21.07 16.30 -22.84
C ILE A 59 -19.89 15.43 -22.39
N ALA A 60 -18.97 15.09 -23.31
CA ALA A 60 -17.79 14.29 -22.99
C ALA A 60 -16.91 14.98 -21.93
N VAL A 61 -16.62 16.27 -22.09
CA VAL A 61 -15.83 17.06 -21.13
C VAL A 61 -16.54 17.13 -19.78
N TRP A 62 -17.85 17.32 -19.77
CA TRP A 62 -18.64 17.38 -18.53
C TRP A 62 -18.61 16.06 -17.76
N LEU A 63 -18.79 14.92 -18.44
CA LEU A 63 -18.72 13.59 -17.84
C LEU A 63 -17.33 13.28 -17.26
N LEU A 64 -16.27 13.57 -18.04
CA LEU A 64 -14.89 13.34 -17.59
C LEU A 64 -14.53 14.20 -16.37
N THR A 65 -14.90 15.48 -16.41
CA THR A 65 -14.59 16.43 -15.33
C THR A 65 -15.35 16.09 -14.05
N LYS A 66 -16.61 15.64 -14.17
CA LYS A 66 -17.41 15.20 -13.03
C LYS A 66 -16.75 14.02 -12.30
N ASN A 67 -16.38 12.97 -13.03
CA ASN A 67 -15.77 11.78 -12.43
C ASN A 67 -14.40 12.10 -11.81
N LEU A 68 -13.58 12.91 -12.49
CA LEU A 68 -12.28 13.33 -11.97
C LEU A 68 -12.40 14.12 -10.65
N ARG A 69 -13.39 15.01 -10.54
CA ARG A 69 -13.62 15.79 -9.31
C ARG A 69 -13.96 14.89 -8.11
N ILE A 70 -14.72 13.82 -8.33
CA ILE A 70 -15.09 12.86 -7.27
C ILE A 70 -13.86 12.09 -6.80
N ILE A 71 -13.00 11.65 -7.74
CA ILE A 71 -11.74 10.98 -7.43
C ILE A 71 -10.84 11.90 -6.59
N ILE A 72 -10.65 13.15 -7.03
CA ILE A 72 -9.81 14.13 -6.31
C ILE A 72 -10.35 14.39 -4.90
N ASP A 73 -11.68 14.57 -4.76
CA ASP A 73 -12.29 14.77 -3.44
C ASP A 73 -12.12 13.56 -2.52
N THR A 74 -12.25 12.35 -3.07
CA THR A 74 -12.03 11.10 -2.34
C THR A 74 -10.59 11.00 -1.82
N VAL A 75 -9.61 11.26 -2.68
CA VAL A 75 -8.18 11.30 -2.31
C VAL A 75 -7.93 12.36 -1.24
N ARG A 76 -8.53 13.55 -1.38
CA ARG A 76 -8.40 14.63 -0.38
C ARG A 76 -8.96 14.23 0.97
N ARG A 77 -10.15 13.62 1.02
CA ARG A 77 -10.76 13.14 2.27
C ARG A 77 -9.92 12.07 2.95
N PHE A 78 -9.31 11.16 2.19
CA PHE A 78 -8.38 10.18 2.74
C PHE A 78 -7.15 10.85 3.36
N LYS A 79 -6.58 11.87 2.68
CA LYS A 79 -5.48 12.68 3.22
C LYS A 79 -5.88 13.42 4.51
N GLU A 80 -7.13 13.84 4.62
CA GLU A 80 -7.70 14.51 5.81
C GLU A 80 -8.03 13.54 6.95
N GLY A 81 -7.85 12.23 6.76
CA GLY A 81 -7.96 11.21 7.82
C GLY A 81 -9.17 10.29 7.69
N ASP A 82 -10.01 10.46 6.67
CA ASP A 82 -11.10 9.51 6.37
C ASP A 82 -10.54 8.28 5.66
N TYR A 83 -9.94 7.36 6.42
CA TYR A 83 -9.27 6.18 5.88
C TYR A 83 -10.24 5.11 5.34
N GLN A 84 -11.56 5.29 5.50
CA GLN A 84 -12.58 4.38 4.98
C GLN A 84 -13.08 4.78 3.59
N VAL A 85 -12.81 6.01 3.15
CA VAL A 85 -13.26 6.50 1.85
C VAL A 85 -12.57 5.73 0.71
N ARG A 86 -13.33 5.31 -0.29
CA ARG A 86 -12.86 4.59 -1.47
C ARG A 86 -13.55 5.10 -2.72
N ILE A 87 -12.91 4.91 -3.87
CA ILE A 87 -13.50 5.25 -5.15
C ILE A 87 -14.40 4.09 -5.58
N ASP A 88 -15.71 4.34 -5.61
CA ASP A 88 -16.75 3.40 -6.06
C ASP A 88 -16.66 3.17 -7.58
N ASP A 89 -16.95 1.93 -8.01
CA ASP A 89 -17.05 1.50 -9.42
C ASP A 89 -17.88 2.45 -10.29
N ARG A 90 -18.97 3.00 -9.73
CA ARG A 90 -19.85 3.95 -10.43
C ARG A 90 -19.18 5.23 -10.88
N HIS A 91 -18.05 5.59 -10.26
CA HIS A 91 -17.33 6.85 -10.51
C HIS A 91 -16.00 6.64 -11.24
N LYS A 92 -15.66 5.40 -11.60
CA LYS A 92 -14.43 5.08 -12.33
C LYS A 92 -14.42 5.70 -13.72
N GLY A 93 -15.52 5.57 -14.47
CA GLY A 93 -15.59 6.06 -15.85
C GLY A 93 -14.39 5.60 -16.69
N GLY A 94 -13.67 6.54 -17.32
CA GLY A 94 -12.42 6.27 -18.05
C GLY A 94 -11.16 6.16 -17.18
N PHE A 95 -11.28 6.22 -15.85
CA PHE A 95 -10.18 6.26 -14.89
C PHE A 95 -10.09 4.99 -14.02
N THR A 96 -10.58 3.84 -14.49
CA THR A 96 -10.58 2.56 -13.76
C THR A 96 -9.24 2.21 -13.15
N ILE A 97 -8.16 2.27 -13.94
CA ILE A 97 -6.80 1.94 -13.47
C ILE A 97 -6.38 2.86 -12.32
N LEU A 98 -6.65 4.16 -12.43
CA LEU A 98 -6.32 5.14 -11.38
C LEU A 98 -7.12 4.87 -10.10
N ALA A 99 -8.41 4.58 -10.24
CA ALA A 99 -9.29 4.31 -9.11
C ALA A 99 -8.87 3.03 -8.36
N ASP A 100 -8.56 1.96 -9.09
CA ASP A 100 -8.11 0.69 -8.52
C ASP A 100 -6.75 0.83 -7.85
N THR A 101 -5.78 1.45 -8.54
CA THR A 101 -4.45 1.74 -7.97
C THR A 101 -4.56 2.56 -6.68
N TYR A 102 -5.44 3.56 -6.64
CA TYR A 102 -5.69 4.33 -5.43
C TYR A 102 -6.30 3.48 -4.31
N ASN A 103 -7.32 2.67 -4.61
CA ASN A 103 -7.97 1.82 -3.61
C ASN A 103 -6.98 0.79 -3.02
N ASP A 104 -6.12 0.21 -3.84
CA ASP A 104 -5.05 -0.70 -3.42
C ASP A 104 -4.05 -0.01 -2.51
N MET A 105 -3.57 1.17 -2.91
CA MET A 105 -2.67 1.99 -2.08
C MET A 105 -3.33 2.36 -0.74
N ALA A 106 -4.61 2.77 -0.75
CA ALA A 106 -5.35 3.10 0.46
C ALA A 106 -5.47 1.89 1.40
N ASN A 107 -5.72 0.70 0.86
CA ASN A 107 -5.77 -0.54 1.64
C ASN A 107 -4.41 -0.88 2.26
N GLN A 108 -3.32 -0.76 1.49
CA GLN A 108 -1.96 -0.99 2.00
C GLN A 108 -1.59 0.00 3.12
N ILE A 109 -1.91 1.28 2.94
CA ILE A 109 -1.64 2.31 3.97
C ILE A 109 -2.42 1.98 5.26
N VAL A 110 -3.69 1.62 5.16
CA VAL A 110 -4.50 1.25 6.34
C VAL A 110 -3.96 0.00 7.03
N ALA A 111 -3.56 -1.01 6.26
CA ALA A 111 -2.93 -2.21 6.81
C ALA A 111 -1.62 -1.88 7.54
N ASN A 112 -0.76 -1.05 6.94
CA ASN A 112 0.49 -0.61 7.55
C ASN A 112 0.26 0.18 8.85
N ILE A 113 -0.71 1.11 8.86
CA ILE A 113 -1.07 1.85 10.08
C ILE A 113 -1.53 0.89 11.18
N LYS A 114 -2.35 -0.12 10.84
CA LYS A 114 -2.81 -1.11 11.81
C LYS A 114 -1.63 -1.93 12.37
N GLN A 115 -0.72 -2.35 11.51
CA GLN A 115 0.48 -3.10 11.90
C GLN A 115 1.39 -2.28 12.82
N ILE A 116 1.67 -1.03 12.47
CA ILE A 116 2.46 -0.11 13.29
C ILE A 116 1.81 0.06 14.67
N LYS A 117 0.49 0.27 14.72
CA LYS A 117 -0.23 0.39 15.99
C LYS A 117 -0.16 -0.88 16.83
N SER A 118 -0.24 -2.07 16.23
CA SER A 118 -0.10 -3.33 16.97
C SER A 118 1.32 -3.51 17.52
N ILE A 119 2.36 -3.14 16.75
CA ILE A 119 3.75 -3.20 17.21
C ILE A 119 3.96 -2.23 18.37
N ASP A 120 3.43 -1.01 18.27
CA ASP A 120 3.54 -0.02 19.35
C ASP A 120 2.82 -0.49 20.63
N ALA A 121 1.65 -1.11 20.50
CA ALA A 121 0.94 -1.68 21.64
C ALA A 121 1.73 -2.82 22.31
N LEU A 122 2.28 -3.75 21.52
CA LEU A 122 3.14 -4.83 22.03
C LEU A 122 4.40 -4.29 22.72
N ARG A 123 5.02 -3.24 22.14
CA ARG A 123 6.16 -2.56 22.74
C ARG A 123 5.81 -1.95 24.10
N GLN A 124 4.66 -1.27 24.20
CA GLN A 124 4.19 -0.69 25.46
C GLN A 124 3.93 -1.77 26.52
N GLU A 125 3.29 -2.87 26.12
CA GLU A 125 3.04 -4.02 27.00
C GLU A 125 4.35 -4.66 27.50
N LEU A 126 5.32 -4.87 26.61
CA LEU A 126 6.64 -5.40 26.98
C LEU A 126 7.35 -4.50 27.99
N ILE A 127 7.37 -3.18 27.76
CA ILE A 127 8.00 -2.23 28.67
C ILE A 127 7.30 -2.25 30.03
N ALA A 128 5.97 -2.32 30.07
CA ALA A 128 5.20 -2.38 31.30
C ALA A 128 5.52 -3.66 32.10
N ASN A 129 5.52 -4.82 31.42
CA ASN A 129 5.82 -6.12 32.03
C ASN A 129 7.25 -6.17 32.58
N VAL A 130 8.24 -5.74 31.80
CA VAL A 130 9.64 -5.69 32.24
C VAL A 130 9.80 -4.73 33.43
N SER A 131 9.15 -3.57 33.40
CA SER A 131 9.20 -2.62 34.52
C SER A 131 8.63 -3.22 35.81
N HIS A 132 7.55 -4.00 35.70
CA HIS A 132 6.97 -4.71 36.83
C HIS A 132 7.92 -5.79 37.36
N ASP A 133 8.49 -6.59 36.47
CA ASP A 133 9.38 -7.70 36.81
C ASP A 133 10.72 -7.24 37.40
N LEU A 134 11.19 -6.05 37.05
CA LEU A 134 12.36 -5.41 37.67
C LEU A 134 12.06 -4.83 39.05
N ARG A 135 10.84 -4.32 39.29
CA ARG A 135 10.46 -3.71 40.58
C ARG A 135 10.52 -4.70 41.74
N THR A 136 10.12 -5.94 41.51
CA THR A 136 10.08 -6.98 42.55
C THR A 136 11.47 -7.31 43.13
N PRO A 137 12.48 -7.73 42.34
CA PRO A 137 13.82 -7.99 42.85
C PRO A 137 14.49 -6.73 43.40
N LEU A 138 14.20 -5.55 42.86
CA LEU A 138 14.70 -4.28 43.40
C LEU A 138 14.15 -3.98 44.79
N ALA A 139 12.85 -4.19 45.03
CA ALA A 139 12.22 -4.00 46.33
C ALA A 139 12.77 -5.01 47.36
N ILE A 140 13.00 -6.26 46.95
CA ILE A 140 13.65 -7.29 47.79
C ILE A 140 15.07 -6.84 48.17
N LEU A 141 15.87 -6.43 47.19
CA LEU A 141 17.23 -5.91 47.42
C LEU A 141 17.22 -4.77 48.45
N GLN A 142 16.39 -3.76 48.24
CA GLN A 142 16.27 -2.61 49.13
C GLN A 142 15.83 -3.02 50.54
N GLY A 143 14.77 -3.82 50.67
CA GLY A 143 14.23 -4.21 51.97
C GLY A 143 15.22 -5.03 52.82
N TYR A 144 15.98 -5.95 52.21
CA TYR A 144 17.00 -6.72 52.93
C TYR A 144 18.23 -5.87 53.28
N ILE A 145 18.66 -4.96 52.39
CA ILE A 145 19.74 -4.02 52.69
C ILE A 145 19.35 -3.09 53.84
N GLU A 146 18.14 -2.53 53.81
CA GLU A 146 17.59 -1.70 54.90
C GLU A 146 17.53 -2.46 56.22
N THR A 147 17.08 -3.73 56.20
CA THR A 147 17.03 -4.57 57.39
C THR A 147 18.43 -4.82 57.96
N LEU A 148 19.41 -5.10 57.11
CA LEU A 148 20.81 -5.30 57.48
C LEU A 148 21.42 -4.03 58.10
N LEU A 149 21.06 -2.85 57.58
CA LEU A 149 21.53 -1.56 58.09
C LEU A 149 20.86 -1.19 59.42
N LEU A 150 19.53 -1.33 59.53
CA LEU A 150 18.76 -0.93 60.69
C LEU A 150 18.99 -1.82 61.91
N LYS A 151 19.17 -3.13 61.70
CA LYS A 151 19.38 -4.11 62.78
C LYS A 151 20.85 -4.51 62.93
N LYS A 152 21.77 -3.64 62.53
CA LYS A 152 23.21 -3.89 62.62
C LYS A 152 23.62 -4.22 64.06
N GLY A 153 24.26 -5.38 64.24
CA GLY A 153 24.65 -5.89 65.57
C GLY A 153 23.53 -6.55 66.38
N GLN A 154 22.30 -6.63 65.84
CA GLN A 154 21.15 -7.30 66.46
C GLN A 154 20.72 -8.57 65.70
N ILE A 155 21.33 -8.84 64.54
CA ILE A 155 21.08 -10.01 63.70
C ILE A 155 22.21 -11.02 63.92
N SER A 156 21.88 -12.32 63.94
CA SER A 156 22.89 -13.38 64.00
C SER A 156 23.76 -13.40 62.74
N GLU A 157 25.00 -13.89 62.82
CA GLU A 157 25.85 -14.05 61.64
C GLU A 157 25.19 -14.94 60.58
N ALA A 158 24.48 -15.99 61.00
CA ALA A 158 23.76 -16.89 60.10
C ALA A 158 22.64 -16.18 59.33
N ASP A 159 21.84 -15.35 60.00
CA ASP A 159 20.78 -14.57 59.35
C ASP A 159 21.34 -13.45 58.46
N GLN A 160 22.46 -12.83 58.88
CA GLN A 160 23.16 -11.84 58.07
C GLN A 160 23.65 -12.46 56.75
N GLN A 161 24.23 -13.65 56.81
CA GLN A 161 24.69 -14.37 55.63
C GLN A 161 23.53 -14.78 54.73
N LYS A 162 22.42 -15.26 55.32
CA LYS A 162 21.18 -15.55 54.58
C LYS A 162 20.63 -14.32 53.84
N TYR A 163 20.57 -13.16 54.50
CA TYR A 163 20.08 -11.93 53.87
C TYR A 163 20.99 -11.47 52.73
N LEU A 164 22.30 -11.52 52.92
CA LEU A 164 23.27 -11.22 51.84
C LEU A 164 23.11 -12.16 50.65
N GLN A 165 22.79 -13.44 50.89
CA GLN A 165 22.56 -14.41 49.82
C GLN A 165 21.26 -14.13 49.04
N ILE A 166 20.19 -13.67 49.73
CA ILE A 166 18.96 -13.21 49.08
C ILE A 166 19.22 -11.95 48.23
N VAL A 167 20.03 -11.03 48.74
CA VAL A 167 20.45 -9.84 48.00
C VAL A 167 21.23 -10.25 46.75
N LEU A 168 22.22 -11.12 46.87
CA LEU A 168 23.00 -11.60 45.71
C LEU A 168 22.10 -12.25 44.65
N SER A 169 21.22 -13.18 45.06
CA SER A 169 20.30 -13.85 44.15
C SER A 169 19.34 -12.87 43.43
N SER A 170 18.85 -11.86 44.15
CA SER A 170 17.98 -10.83 43.57
C SER A 170 18.71 -9.93 42.58
N SER A 171 19.98 -9.61 42.85
CA SER A 171 20.86 -8.87 41.94
C SER A 171 21.14 -9.65 40.65
N GLU A 172 21.47 -10.94 40.76
CA GLU A 172 21.66 -11.82 39.60
C GLU A 172 20.39 -11.94 38.75
N LYS A 173 19.22 -12.05 39.40
CA LYS A 173 17.93 -12.10 38.70
C LYS A 173 17.66 -10.80 37.94
N LEU A 174 17.90 -9.64 38.57
CA LEU A 174 17.77 -8.34 37.92
C LEU A 174 18.72 -8.24 36.70
N GLY A 175 19.97 -8.67 36.85
CA GLY A 175 20.97 -8.69 35.77
C GLY A 175 20.53 -9.56 34.58
N LYS A 176 19.97 -10.75 34.84
CA LYS A 176 19.41 -11.61 33.78
C LYS A 176 18.27 -10.95 33.02
N LEU A 177 17.33 -10.31 33.72
CA LEU A 177 16.20 -9.60 33.10
C LEU A 177 16.67 -8.43 32.22
N VAL A 178 17.64 -7.65 32.70
CA VAL A 178 18.25 -6.56 31.92
C VAL A 178 18.99 -7.11 30.70
N GLY A 179 19.73 -8.22 30.85
CA GLY A 179 20.39 -8.90 29.73
C GLY A 179 19.42 -9.36 28.65
N GLN A 180 18.31 -9.99 29.05
CA GLN A 180 17.25 -10.42 28.13
C GLN A 180 16.62 -9.24 27.38
N LEU A 181 16.39 -8.11 28.06
CA LEU A 181 15.89 -6.90 27.42
C LEU A 181 16.88 -6.33 26.38
N PHE A 182 18.18 -6.38 26.68
CA PHE A 182 19.22 -5.89 25.76
C PHE A 182 19.35 -6.77 24.51
N GLU A 183 19.30 -8.09 24.67
CA GLU A 183 19.29 -9.03 23.54
C GLU A 183 18.04 -8.85 22.67
N TYR A 184 16.86 -8.67 23.28
CA TYR A 184 15.64 -8.33 22.54
C TYR A 184 15.77 -7.02 21.75
N SER A 185 16.35 -5.98 22.36
CA SER A 185 16.58 -4.68 21.69
C SER A 185 17.51 -4.79 20.47
N LYS A 186 18.54 -5.65 20.55
CA LYS A 186 19.44 -5.93 19.42
C LYS A 186 18.73 -6.65 18.27
N LEU A 187 17.84 -7.60 18.59
CA LEU A 187 17.02 -8.30 17.61
C LEU A 187 16.10 -7.33 16.85
N GLU A 188 15.38 -6.44 17.57
CA GLU A 188 14.51 -5.41 16.98
C GLU A 188 15.25 -4.43 16.06
N ALA A 189 16.49 -4.05 16.43
CA ALA A 189 17.28 -3.13 15.64
C ALA A 189 17.82 -3.75 14.33
N ASN A 190 17.47 -5.00 14.01
CA ASN A 190 18.00 -5.76 12.87
C ASN A 190 19.55 -5.84 12.89
N GLN A 191 20.15 -5.67 14.08
CA GLN A 191 21.62 -5.62 14.26
C GLN A 191 22.22 -7.02 14.43
N ILE A 192 21.41 -8.05 14.58
CA ILE A 192 21.86 -9.44 14.63
C ILE A 192 21.84 -10.00 13.21
N VAL A 193 23.01 -10.03 12.57
CA VAL A 193 23.23 -10.74 11.30
C VAL A 193 23.60 -12.18 11.65
N PRO A 194 22.75 -13.19 11.38
CA PRO A 194 23.05 -14.58 11.72
C PRO A 194 24.27 -15.06 10.96
N LYS A 195 25.26 -15.60 11.68
CA LYS A 195 26.41 -16.27 11.10
C LYS A 195 26.07 -17.74 10.89
N LYS A 196 25.46 -18.04 9.75
CA LYS A 196 25.02 -19.40 9.43
C LYS A 196 26.22 -20.25 9.02
N GLU A 197 26.35 -21.42 9.63
CA GLU A 197 27.33 -22.44 9.29
C GLU A 197 26.66 -23.83 9.25
N PRO A 198 27.18 -24.77 8.44
CA PRO A 198 26.68 -26.14 8.44
C PRO A 198 27.18 -26.87 9.70
N PHE A 199 26.28 -27.43 10.51
CA PHE A 199 26.63 -28.22 11.69
C PHE A 199 25.72 -29.45 11.86
N LEU A 200 26.18 -30.43 12.63
CA LEU A 200 25.38 -31.59 13.00
C LEU A 200 24.51 -31.24 14.20
N ILE A 201 23.18 -31.30 14.03
CA ILE A 201 22.23 -31.02 15.11
C ILE A 201 22.38 -31.98 16.29
N THR A 202 22.83 -33.21 16.02
CA THR A 202 23.09 -34.23 17.04
C THR A 202 24.16 -33.79 18.03
N ASP A 203 25.24 -33.18 17.54
CA ASP A 203 26.35 -32.71 18.37
C ASP A 203 25.88 -31.56 19.28
N LEU A 204 25.14 -30.60 18.72
CA LEU A 204 24.54 -29.50 19.49
C LEU A 204 23.61 -30.02 20.58
N ILE A 205 22.71 -30.95 20.26
CA ILE A 205 21.78 -31.52 21.25
C ILE A 205 22.56 -32.29 22.33
N GLN A 206 23.64 -32.96 21.98
CA GLN A 206 24.46 -33.70 22.92
C GLN A 206 25.20 -32.76 23.89
N ASP A 207 25.74 -31.64 23.40
CA ASP A 207 26.34 -30.59 24.24
C ASP A 207 25.31 -29.99 25.21
N ILE A 208 24.10 -29.71 24.73
CA ILE A 208 22.98 -29.25 25.57
C ILE A 208 22.64 -30.29 26.65
N LEU A 209 22.52 -31.56 26.28
CA LEU A 209 22.23 -32.64 27.23
C LEU A 209 23.28 -32.73 28.34
N MET A 210 24.57 -32.65 28.00
CA MET A 210 25.65 -32.66 28.99
C MET A 210 25.54 -31.45 29.94
N LYS A 211 25.23 -30.26 29.42
CA LYS A 211 25.07 -29.03 30.21
C LYS A 211 23.95 -29.14 31.26
N TYR A 212 22.86 -29.82 30.92
CA TYR A 212 21.71 -30.02 31.82
C TYR A 212 21.77 -31.30 32.65
N GLN A 213 22.76 -32.16 32.43
CA GLN A 213 22.83 -33.48 33.09
C GLN A 213 22.96 -33.38 34.62
N ILE A 214 23.72 -32.41 35.12
CA ILE A 214 23.88 -32.15 36.56
C ILE A 214 22.55 -31.71 37.18
N LEU A 215 21.88 -30.73 36.56
CA LEU A 215 20.56 -30.24 37.01
C LEU A 215 19.48 -31.32 36.96
N ALA A 216 19.55 -32.22 35.97
CA ALA A 216 18.63 -33.33 35.82
C ALA A 216 18.86 -34.39 36.91
N GLN A 217 20.12 -34.70 37.24
CA GLN A 217 20.48 -35.60 38.35
C GLN A 217 20.00 -35.08 39.69
N ASP A 218 20.21 -33.79 39.99
CA ASP A 218 19.71 -33.16 41.23
C ASP A 218 18.19 -33.27 41.38
N LYS A 219 17.46 -33.42 40.27
CA LYS A 219 16.00 -33.57 40.23
C LYS A 219 15.52 -34.99 39.96
N ASN A 220 16.41 -35.99 39.93
CA ASN A 220 16.11 -37.39 39.56
C ASN A 220 15.40 -37.54 38.20
N ILE A 221 15.78 -36.72 37.21
CA ILE A 221 15.26 -36.77 35.83
C ILE A 221 16.29 -37.48 34.95
N GLN A 222 15.85 -38.48 34.18
CA GLN A 222 16.67 -39.10 33.13
C GLN A 222 16.45 -38.40 31.79
N LEU A 223 17.54 -38.03 31.13
CA LEU A 223 17.54 -37.46 29.79
C LEU A 223 18.07 -38.52 28.81
N GLU A 224 17.28 -38.86 27.79
CA GLU A 224 17.65 -39.82 26.75
C GLU A 224 17.56 -39.15 25.38
N LEU A 225 18.62 -39.25 24.59
CA LEU A 225 18.64 -38.80 23.20
C LEU A 225 18.36 -39.97 22.26
N LYS A 226 17.30 -39.87 21.46
CA LYS A 226 17.00 -40.82 20.37
C LYS A 226 17.17 -40.11 19.04
N THR A 227 18.11 -40.59 18.23
CA THR A 227 18.40 -40.04 16.90
C THR A 227 18.41 -41.16 15.86
N GLU A 228 17.98 -40.83 14.64
CA GLU A 228 18.09 -41.73 13.50
C GLU A 228 19.53 -41.69 12.94
N PRO A 229 20.04 -42.80 12.38
CA PRO A 229 21.28 -42.76 11.64
C PRO A 229 21.11 -41.88 10.39
N ASN A 230 22.10 -41.04 10.10
CA ASN A 230 22.17 -40.18 8.90
C ASN A 230 21.30 -38.89 8.90
N ILE A 231 21.32 -38.13 10.00
CA ILE A 231 20.71 -36.79 10.04
C ILE A 231 21.52 -35.81 9.16
N PRO A 232 20.88 -35.05 8.24
CA PRO A 232 21.58 -34.08 7.40
C PRO A 232 22.11 -32.90 8.21
N LEU A 233 23.17 -32.26 7.69
CA LEU A 233 23.70 -31.01 8.24
C LEU A 233 22.65 -29.90 8.19
N VAL A 234 22.53 -29.16 9.29
CA VAL A 234 21.65 -27.99 9.40
C VAL A 234 22.46 -26.74 9.09
N PHE A 235 21.90 -25.83 8.30
CA PHE A 235 22.54 -24.54 7.97
C PHE A 235 21.88 -23.41 8.77
N ALA A 236 22.40 -23.17 9.97
CA ALA A 236 21.91 -22.15 10.89
C ALA A 236 23.06 -21.55 11.72
N ASP A 237 22.77 -20.54 12.51
CA ASP A 237 23.73 -19.96 13.45
C ASP A 237 23.61 -20.75 14.77
N VAL A 238 24.66 -21.49 15.13
CA VAL A 238 24.66 -22.39 16.30
C VAL A 238 24.37 -21.63 17.60
N ALA A 239 24.95 -20.44 17.77
CA ALA A 239 24.80 -19.64 18.98
C ALA A 239 23.37 -19.11 19.16
N LEU A 240 22.68 -18.80 18.06
CA LEU A 240 21.26 -18.41 18.08
C LEU A 240 20.31 -19.60 18.31
N VAL A 241 20.76 -20.83 18.07
CA VAL A 241 19.96 -22.06 18.32
C VAL A 241 20.14 -22.58 19.75
N GLU A 242 21.31 -22.37 20.36
CA GLU A 242 21.60 -22.76 21.76
C GLU A 242 21.07 -21.76 22.81
N GLY A 243 21.05 -20.46 22.47
CA GLY A 243 20.74 -19.35 23.39
C GLY A 243 19.26 -19.23 23.77
#